data_AF-A0A1X1QUQ3-F1
#
_entry.id   AF-A0A1X1QUQ3-F1
#
_cell.length_a   1.000
_cell.length_b   1.000
_cell.length_c   1.000
_cell.angle_alpha   90.00
_cell.angle_beta   90.00
_cell.angle_gamma   90.00
#
_symmetry.space_group_name_H-M   'P 1'
#
loop_
_entity.id
_entity.type
_entity.pdbx_description
1 polymer ?
#
loop_
_entity_poly.entity_id
_entity_poly.type
_entity_poly.pdbx_seq_one_letter_code
_entity_poly.pdbx_strand_id
1 'polypeptide(L)'
;MQLSNQDLSQLDEEELLNLSEEELRRLSIKLLTDLKEARERLNQNSHNSSRPPSSEAPWEKETQKDSSNDSEEVQETTSDKKGAPPTETLNKTPRQSPENETEEQRKPGKQLGAKGFGRQQKIAITDYQEYFPETCECCHQPLNDHFKKAYTAFETVDILWSDEKNPGLRLTNTKHTYYEITCHCGHLTIKEPHRSNSDGTLQDITCGQWRLVGPGLAALIICLTYRMRLSRERVQEFCSLVWVRLTIHYMKAAQQQCL
;
A
#
# COMPACT_ATOMS: atom_id res chain seq x y z
N MET A 1 -14.64 -3.42 -8.20
CA MET A 1 -14.40 -3.99 -9.54
C MET A 1 -14.13 -5.47 -9.34
N GLN A 2 -14.76 -6.31 -10.14
CA GLN A 2 -14.73 -7.76 -10.03
C GLN A 2 -13.66 -8.37 -10.93
N LEU A 3 -13.42 -7.79 -12.11
CA LEU A 3 -12.35 -8.19 -13.01
C LEU A 3 -11.08 -7.37 -12.72
N SER A 4 -9.92 -8.03 -12.71
CA SER A 4 -8.65 -7.31 -12.60
C SER A 4 -8.29 -6.63 -13.93
N ASN A 5 -7.36 -5.67 -13.88
CA ASN A 5 -6.82 -5.06 -15.10
C ASN A 5 -6.20 -6.09 -16.04
N GLN A 6 -5.63 -7.17 -15.49
CA GLN A 6 -5.03 -8.23 -16.28
C GLN A 6 -6.10 -9.07 -16.97
N ASP A 7 -7.24 -9.33 -16.33
CA ASP A 7 -8.35 -10.03 -16.98
C ASP A 7 -8.93 -9.20 -18.12
N LEU A 8 -9.14 -7.90 -17.89
CA LEU A 8 -9.63 -6.98 -18.92
C LEU A 8 -8.69 -6.88 -20.14
N SER A 9 -7.37 -6.98 -19.92
CA SER A 9 -6.39 -6.93 -21.01
C SER A 9 -6.33 -8.19 -21.87
N GLN A 10 -6.87 -9.31 -21.38
CA GLN A 10 -6.88 -10.58 -22.10
C GLN A 10 -8.14 -10.76 -22.95
N LEU A 11 -9.23 -10.07 -22.62
CA LEU A 11 -10.51 -10.20 -23.31
C LEU A 11 -10.46 -9.52 -24.69
N ASP A 12 -10.35 -10.34 -25.74
CA ASP A 12 -10.39 -9.91 -27.13
C ASP A 12 -11.72 -10.27 -27.81
N GLU A 13 -12.03 -9.61 -28.94
CA GLU A 13 -13.27 -9.83 -29.71
C GLU A 13 -13.40 -11.30 -30.16
N GLU A 14 -12.31 -11.91 -30.60
CA GLU A 14 -12.29 -13.32 -31.04
C GLU A 14 -12.59 -14.28 -29.89
N GLU A 15 -12.10 -14.00 -28.68
CA GLU A 15 -12.38 -14.81 -27.50
C GLU A 15 -13.87 -14.72 -27.13
N LEU A 16 -14.43 -13.51 -27.13
CA LEU A 16 -15.85 -13.26 -26.85
C LEU A 16 -16.78 -14.00 -27.81
N LEU A 17 -16.42 -14.10 -29.09
CA LEU A 17 -17.21 -14.83 -30.10
C LEU A 17 -17.15 -16.35 -29.93
N ASN A 18 -16.06 -16.87 -29.36
CA ASN A 18 -15.87 -18.31 -29.13
C ASN A 18 -16.49 -18.82 -27.82
N LEU A 19 -16.88 -17.92 -26.92
CA LEU A 19 -17.56 -18.26 -25.66
C LEU A 19 -18.99 -18.75 -25.88
N SER A 20 -19.46 -19.64 -25.00
CA SER A 20 -20.86 -20.06 -25.03
C SER A 20 -21.80 -18.93 -24.58
N GLU A 21 -23.07 -18.98 -25.01
CA GLU A 21 -24.04 -17.93 -24.70
C GLU A 21 -24.24 -17.75 -23.18
N GLU A 22 -24.19 -18.84 -22.41
CA GLU A 22 -24.31 -18.79 -20.95
C GLU A 22 -23.10 -18.11 -20.29
N GLU A 23 -21.89 -18.40 -20.76
CA GLU A 23 -20.66 -17.80 -20.26
C GLU A 23 -20.59 -16.31 -20.61
N LEU A 24 -20.94 -15.95 -21.85
CA LEU A 24 -21.01 -14.56 -22.31
C LEU A 24 -22.04 -13.75 -21.49
N ARG A 25 -23.20 -14.32 -21.17
CA ARG A 25 -24.20 -13.67 -20.31
C ARG A 25 -23.65 -13.40 -18.91
N ARG A 26 -22.87 -14.32 -18.32
CA ARG A 26 -22.26 -14.11 -16.99
C ARG A 26 -21.16 -13.04 -17.05
N LEU A 27 -20.29 -13.11 -18.05
CA LEU A 27 -19.21 -12.16 -18.25
C LEU A 27 -19.75 -10.74 -18.50
N SER A 28 -20.80 -10.59 -19.31
CA SER A 28 -21.45 -9.30 -19.56
C SER A 28 -22.09 -8.69 -18.31
N ILE A 29 -22.65 -9.50 -17.40
CA ILE A 29 -23.14 -9.02 -16.10
C ILE A 29 -22.01 -8.46 -15.24
N LYS A 30 -20.85 -9.14 -15.19
CA LYS A 30 -19.66 -8.62 -14.49
C LYS A 30 -19.18 -7.31 -15.09
N LEU A 31 -18.99 -7.27 -16.42
CA LEU A 31 -18.57 -6.06 -17.13
C LEU A 31 -19.53 -4.89 -16.89
N LEU A 32 -20.85 -5.15 -16.91
CA LEU A 32 -21.85 -4.12 -16.63
C LEU A 32 -21.73 -3.58 -15.20
N THR A 33 -21.48 -4.46 -14.23
CA THR A 33 -21.29 -4.07 -12.82
C THR A 33 -20.03 -3.22 -12.67
N ASP A 34 -18.93 -3.63 -13.29
CA ASP A 34 -17.65 -2.91 -13.26
C ASP A 34 -17.74 -1.56 -13.98
N LEU A 35 -18.46 -1.47 -15.11
CA LEU A 35 -18.70 -0.20 -15.81
C LEU A 35 -19.58 0.75 -15.00
N LYS A 36 -20.62 0.24 -14.31
CA LYS A 36 -21.41 1.06 -13.39
C LYS A 36 -20.55 1.61 -12.26
N GLU A 37 -19.73 0.77 -11.64
CA GLU A 37 -18.82 1.17 -10.57
C GLU A 37 -17.75 2.16 -11.04
N ALA A 38 -17.18 1.95 -12.23
CA ALA A 38 -16.20 2.85 -12.85
C ALA A 38 -16.82 4.21 -13.19
N ARG A 39 -18.03 4.21 -13.76
CA ARG A 39 -18.76 5.45 -14.06
C ARG A 39 -19.13 6.20 -12.80
N GLU A 40 -19.56 5.49 -11.76
CA GLU A 40 -19.84 6.10 -10.45
C GLU A 40 -18.57 6.74 -9.88
N ARG A 41 -17.44 6.02 -9.88
CA ARG A 41 -16.15 6.57 -9.43
C ARG A 41 -15.68 7.79 -10.22
N LEU A 42 -15.87 7.79 -11.54
CA LEU A 42 -15.52 8.93 -12.40
C LEU A 42 -16.45 10.12 -12.17
N ASN A 43 -17.71 9.86 -11.84
CA ASN A 43 -18.66 10.91 -11.51
C ASN A 43 -18.42 11.53 -10.12
N GLN A 44 -17.61 10.93 -9.25
CA GLN A 44 -17.34 11.48 -7.91
C GLN A 44 -16.46 12.73 -7.97
N ASN A 45 -17.08 13.88 -7.72
CA ASN A 45 -16.45 15.20 -7.59
C ASN A 45 -16.66 15.76 -6.17
N SER A 46 -16.10 16.95 -5.89
CA SER A 46 -16.23 17.56 -4.56
C SER A 46 -17.65 18.00 -4.18
N HIS A 47 -18.57 18.08 -5.16
CA HIS A 47 -19.96 18.49 -4.95
C HIS A 47 -20.92 17.32 -4.67
N ASN A 48 -20.62 16.11 -5.16
CA ASN A 48 -21.47 14.92 -4.98
C ASN A 48 -20.83 13.82 -4.11
N SER A 49 -19.61 14.05 -3.64
CA SER A 49 -18.90 13.15 -2.75
C SER A 49 -18.15 13.95 -1.69
N SER A 50 -17.87 13.34 -0.54
CA SER A 50 -17.09 13.96 0.54
C SER A 50 -15.59 14.14 0.19
N ARG A 51 -15.22 14.12 -1.10
CA ARG A 51 -13.86 14.35 -1.57
C ARG A 51 -13.53 15.84 -1.45
N PRO A 52 -12.40 16.21 -0.84
CA PRO A 52 -12.03 17.60 -0.70
C PRO A 52 -11.77 18.25 -2.08
N PRO A 53 -12.12 19.53 -2.28
CA PRO A 53 -11.86 20.25 -3.54
C PRO A 53 -10.38 20.32 -3.95
N SER A 54 -9.46 20.03 -3.03
CA SER A 54 -8.03 19.92 -3.30
C SER A 54 -7.65 18.68 -4.12
N SER A 55 -8.51 17.66 -4.19
CA SER A 55 -8.30 16.43 -4.97
C SER A 55 -8.74 16.53 -6.43
N GLU A 56 -9.38 17.64 -6.84
CA GLU A 56 -9.80 17.87 -8.23
C GLU A 56 -8.62 18.31 -9.11
N ALA A 57 -8.66 17.91 -10.38
CA ALA A 57 -7.61 18.26 -11.33
C ALA A 57 -7.61 19.78 -11.60
N PRO A 58 -6.44 20.40 -11.91
CA PRO A 58 -6.36 21.85 -12.12
C PRO A 58 -7.32 22.40 -13.19
N TRP A 59 -7.59 21.65 -14.25
CA TRP A 59 -8.49 22.05 -15.34
C TRP A 59 -9.99 21.85 -15.03
N GLU A 60 -10.35 21.03 -14.04
CA GLU A 60 -11.75 20.89 -13.59
C GLU A 60 -12.21 22.09 -12.75
N LYS A 61 -11.25 22.83 -12.17
CA LYS A 61 -11.52 24.09 -11.48
C LYS A 61 -11.82 25.24 -12.44
N GLU A 62 -11.33 25.15 -13.68
CA GLU A 62 -11.49 26.21 -14.69
C GLU A 62 -12.83 26.13 -15.40
N THR A 63 -13.35 24.93 -15.68
CA THR A 63 -14.71 24.74 -16.22
C THR A 63 -15.81 25.28 -15.30
N GLN A 64 -15.52 25.53 -14.02
CA GLN A 64 -16.45 26.11 -13.07
C GLN A 64 -16.50 27.64 -13.08
N LYS A 65 -15.49 28.34 -13.63
CA LYS A 65 -15.54 29.81 -13.73
C LYS A 65 -16.49 30.31 -14.82
N ASP A 66 -16.78 29.47 -15.81
CA ASP A 66 -17.63 29.82 -16.95
C ASP A 66 -19.09 29.35 -16.80
N SER A 67 -19.42 28.58 -15.74
CA SER A 67 -20.79 28.10 -15.47
C SER A 67 -21.52 28.83 -14.34
N SER A 68 -20.92 29.86 -13.75
CA SER A 68 -21.56 30.74 -12.77
C SER A 68 -21.77 32.14 -13.36
N ASN A 69 -22.63 32.24 -14.36
CA ASN A 69 -23.18 33.52 -14.77
C ASN A 69 -24.71 33.41 -14.91
N ASP A 70 -25.39 33.40 -13.76
CA ASP A 70 -26.59 34.21 -13.62
C ASP A 70 -26.88 34.49 -12.13
N SER A 71 -27.34 35.71 -11.83
CA SER A 71 -27.61 36.34 -10.51
C SER A 71 -26.46 37.17 -9.89
N GLU A 72 -26.15 38.36 -10.43
CA GLU A 72 -27.02 39.52 -10.16
C GLU A 72 -27.41 39.79 -8.69
N GLU A 73 -26.52 40.22 -7.78
CA GLU A 73 -26.88 41.32 -6.87
C GLU A 73 -25.67 42.10 -6.33
N VAL A 74 -25.72 43.40 -6.60
CA VAL A 74 -24.78 44.48 -6.29
C VAL A 74 -24.97 44.92 -4.83
N GLN A 75 -23.88 45.22 -4.12
CA GLN A 75 -23.86 46.40 -3.25
C GLN A 75 -22.46 47.02 -3.15
N GLU A 76 -22.44 48.30 -3.47
CA GLU A 76 -21.32 49.22 -3.68
C GLU A 76 -20.77 49.87 -2.42
N THR A 77 -19.45 50.14 -2.45
CA THR A 77 -18.74 51.35 -1.96
C THR A 77 -18.72 51.66 -0.46
N THR A 78 -17.59 52.05 0.15
CA THR A 78 -16.91 53.36 0.06
C THR A 78 -15.39 53.23 0.34
N SER A 79 -14.48 53.62 -0.57
CA SER A 79 -13.69 54.89 -0.62
C SER A 79 -12.89 55.22 0.67
N ASP A 80 -11.63 55.70 0.71
CA ASP A 80 -10.74 56.30 -0.29
C ASP A 80 -9.30 56.51 0.30
N LYS A 81 -8.30 56.68 -0.59
CA LYS A 81 -7.05 57.51 -0.50
C LYS A 81 -5.75 57.08 0.25
N LYS A 82 -4.76 56.74 -0.61
CA LYS A 82 -3.42 57.36 -0.87
C LYS A 82 -2.52 57.89 0.28
N GLY A 83 -1.24 57.48 0.23
CA GLY A 83 -0.09 58.38 0.44
C GLY A 83 1.11 57.77 1.20
N ALA A 84 2.26 57.61 0.54
CA ALA A 84 3.57 57.35 1.16
C ALA A 84 4.44 58.65 1.17
N PRO A 85 5.72 58.60 1.58
CA PRO A 85 6.34 58.69 2.93
C PRO A 85 7.06 60.07 3.12
N PRO A 86 7.87 60.40 4.17
CA PRO A 86 9.30 59.98 4.22
C PRO A 86 10.06 60.00 5.61
N THR A 87 11.25 59.36 5.58
CA THR A 87 12.58 59.70 6.18
C THR A 87 12.92 59.73 7.69
N GLU A 88 13.92 58.88 8.02
CA GLU A 88 15.21 59.10 8.75
C GLU A 88 15.21 59.53 10.23
N THR A 89 15.95 58.88 11.15
CA THR A 89 17.42 58.84 11.16
C THR A 89 17.99 57.85 12.20
N LEU A 90 19.03 57.11 11.78
CA LEU A 90 20.35 56.89 12.42
C LEU A 90 20.45 56.14 13.77
N ASN A 91 20.96 54.91 13.79
CA ASN A 91 22.37 54.46 13.72
C ASN A 91 23.10 54.35 15.08
N LYS A 92 23.66 53.17 15.36
CA LYS A 92 25.03 52.97 15.88
C LYS A 92 25.47 51.49 15.80
N THR A 93 26.25 51.19 14.77
CA THR A 93 27.34 50.18 14.68
C THR A 93 28.50 50.57 15.65
N PRO A 94 29.65 49.84 15.82
CA PRO A 94 30.31 48.82 14.98
C PRO A 94 30.78 47.56 15.78
N ARG A 95 31.35 46.48 15.23
CA ARG A 95 32.68 46.42 14.58
C ARG A 95 33.04 44.98 14.12
N GLN A 96 33.48 44.89 12.86
CA GLN A 96 34.61 44.13 12.27
C GLN A 96 34.71 42.58 12.37
N SER A 97 34.83 42.01 11.16
CA SER A 97 35.08 40.63 10.70
C SER A 97 36.36 39.97 11.27
N PRO A 98 36.54 38.64 11.12
CA PRO A 98 37.07 38.13 9.85
C PRO A 98 36.41 36.84 9.33
N GLU A 99 36.65 36.64 8.04
CA GLU A 99 36.35 35.49 7.20
C GLU A 99 36.63 34.15 7.88
N ASN A 100 35.66 33.24 7.84
CA ASN A 100 35.92 31.82 7.92
C ASN A 100 35.07 31.11 6.87
N GLU A 101 35.78 30.25 6.18
CA GLU A 101 35.42 29.37 5.08
C GLU A 101 33.97 28.88 5.16
N THR A 102 33.25 29.04 4.04
CA THR A 102 31.99 28.35 3.75
C THR A 102 32.22 26.84 3.79
N GLU A 103 32.12 26.23 4.98
CA GLU A 103 31.79 24.82 5.08
C GLU A 103 30.33 24.68 4.63
N GLU A 104 30.16 24.29 3.37
CA GLU A 104 28.88 23.84 2.85
C GLU A 104 28.37 22.71 3.74
N GLN A 105 27.35 23.02 4.56
CA GLN A 105 26.63 22.04 5.34
C GLN A 105 26.10 20.97 4.38
N ARG A 106 26.70 19.77 4.44
CA ARG A 106 26.34 18.64 3.58
C ARG A 106 24.86 18.34 3.77
N LYS A 107 24.11 18.30 2.66
CA LYS A 107 22.68 17.97 2.66
C LYS A 107 22.45 16.65 3.41
N PRO A 108 21.47 16.58 4.33
CA PRO A 108 21.16 15.36 5.05
C PRO A 108 20.69 14.29 4.05
N GLY A 109 21.47 13.21 3.92
CA GLY A 109 21.19 12.11 3.01
C GLY A 109 22.41 11.21 2.81
N LYS A 110 22.19 9.93 2.47
CA LYS A 110 23.28 9.02 2.10
C LYS A 110 23.91 9.51 0.79
N GLN A 111 25.24 9.50 0.72
CA GLN A 111 25.98 9.87 -0.49
C GLN A 111 25.62 8.93 -1.66
N LEU A 112 25.49 9.50 -2.87
CA LEU A 112 25.31 8.75 -4.11
C LEU A 112 26.46 7.73 -4.25
N GLY A 113 26.13 6.43 -4.27
CA GLY A 113 27.11 5.34 -4.32
C GLY A 113 27.38 4.62 -3.00
N ALA A 114 26.75 5.01 -1.89
CA ALA A 114 26.83 4.24 -0.64
C ALA A 114 26.28 2.82 -0.82
N LYS A 115 27.10 1.79 -0.55
CA LYS A 115 26.68 0.39 -0.60
C LYS A 115 25.46 0.20 0.31
N GLY A 116 24.34 -0.20 -0.28
CA GLY A 116 23.17 -0.60 0.48
C GLY A 116 23.48 -1.88 1.26
N PHE A 117 23.48 -1.81 2.59
CA PHE A 117 23.42 -3.01 3.42
C PHE A 117 21.98 -3.53 3.35
N GLY A 118 21.71 -4.36 2.35
CA GLY A 118 20.47 -5.14 2.26
C GLY A 118 20.38 -6.16 3.40
N ARG A 119 19.17 -6.69 3.63
CA ARG A 119 18.93 -7.77 4.58
C ARG A 119 19.67 -9.02 4.09
N GLN A 120 20.74 -9.42 4.77
CA GLN A 120 21.54 -10.61 4.41
C GLN A 120 21.03 -11.91 5.09
N GLN A 121 20.03 -11.81 5.95
CA GLN A 121 19.53 -12.93 6.73
C GLN A 121 18.68 -13.86 5.86
N LYS A 122 19.13 -15.11 5.68
CA LYS A 122 18.38 -16.20 5.07
C LYS A 122 17.71 -16.99 6.18
N ILE A 123 16.39 -16.88 6.31
CA ILE A 123 15.61 -17.68 7.26
C ILE A 123 15.24 -18.98 6.55
N ALA A 124 15.50 -20.12 7.18
CA ALA A 124 15.13 -21.41 6.60
C ALA A 124 13.60 -21.53 6.56
N ILE A 125 13.06 -21.92 5.40
CA ILE A 125 11.63 -22.17 5.23
C ILE A 125 11.28 -23.42 6.03
N THR A 126 10.29 -23.30 6.89
CA THR A 126 9.79 -24.39 7.76
C THR A 126 8.54 -25.03 7.16
N ASP A 127 7.74 -24.25 6.45
CA ASP A 127 6.45 -24.70 5.88
C ASP A 127 6.17 -24.04 4.53
N TYR A 128 5.33 -24.68 3.71
CA TYR A 128 4.95 -24.22 2.38
C TYR A 128 3.43 -24.21 2.26
N GLN A 129 2.88 -23.09 1.78
CA GLN A 129 1.45 -22.95 1.51
C GLN A 129 1.25 -22.51 0.06
N GLU A 130 0.50 -23.30 -0.69
CA GLU A 130 0.22 -23.06 -2.11
C GLU A 130 -1.23 -22.60 -2.29
N TYR A 131 -1.43 -21.56 -3.08
CA TYR A 131 -2.74 -20.98 -3.36
C TYR A 131 -3.03 -21.02 -4.86
N PHE A 132 -4.15 -21.65 -5.21
CA PHE A 132 -4.61 -21.83 -6.58
C PHE A 132 -5.91 -21.06 -6.84
N PRO A 133 -6.13 -20.58 -8.06
CA PRO A 133 -7.45 -20.11 -8.50
C PRO A 133 -8.36 -21.33 -8.72
N GLU A 134 -9.56 -21.29 -8.15
CA GLU A 134 -10.52 -22.42 -8.21
C GLU A 134 -11.36 -22.41 -9.48
N THR A 135 -11.72 -21.22 -9.97
CA THR A 135 -12.61 -21.02 -11.12
C THR A 135 -12.03 -19.97 -12.05
N CYS A 136 -12.23 -20.15 -13.36
CA CYS A 136 -11.85 -19.15 -14.34
C CYS A 136 -12.65 -17.85 -14.18
N GLU A 137 -12.00 -16.70 -14.24
CA GLU A 137 -12.70 -15.41 -14.16
C GLU A 137 -13.56 -15.11 -15.39
N CYS A 138 -13.22 -15.71 -16.54
CA CYS A 138 -13.93 -15.55 -17.81
C CYS A 138 -15.08 -16.57 -17.95
N CYS A 139 -14.78 -17.86 -18.09
CA CYS A 139 -15.81 -18.88 -18.36
C CYS A 139 -16.44 -19.51 -17.10
N HIS A 140 -15.92 -19.20 -15.89
CA HIS A 140 -16.39 -19.78 -14.62
C HIS A 140 -16.31 -21.30 -14.49
N GLN A 141 -15.64 -21.98 -15.41
CA GLN A 141 -15.39 -23.40 -15.29
C GLN A 141 -14.31 -23.66 -14.22
N PRO A 142 -14.37 -24.82 -13.54
CA PRO A 142 -13.35 -25.20 -12.57
C PRO A 142 -11.99 -25.33 -13.25
N LEU A 143 -10.98 -24.70 -12.66
CA LEU A 143 -9.61 -24.79 -13.15
C LEU A 143 -8.96 -26.06 -12.61
N ASN A 144 -8.13 -26.69 -13.45
CA ASN A 144 -7.39 -27.89 -13.06
C ASN A 144 -5.90 -27.55 -12.98
N ASP A 145 -5.20 -28.17 -12.02
CA ASP A 145 -3.83 -27.85 -11.65
C ASP A 145 -2.78 -28.29 -12.69
N HIS A 146 -3.19 -28.79 -13.86
CA HIS A 146 -2.29 -29.33 -14.88
C HIS A 146 -1.39 -28.26 -15.52
N PHE A 147 -1.89 -27.04 -15.76
CA PHE A 147 -1.15 -25.94 -16.36
C PHE A 147 -0.93 -24.80 -15.37
N LYS A 148 -0.32 -25.12 -14.22
CA LYS A 148 0.00 -24.14 -13.18
C LYS A 148 1.41 -23.56 -13.33
N LYS A 149 1.52 -22.25 -13.12
CA LYS A 149 2.80 -21.53 -13.04
C LYS A 149 2.83 -20.67 -11.79
N ALA A 150 3.96 -20.64 -11.10
CA ALA A 150 4.11 -19.80 -9.91
C ALA A 150 4.21 -18.33 -10.35
N TYR A 151 3.27 -17.50 -9.90
CA TYR A 151 3.19 -16.07 -10.22
C TYR A 151 3.96 -15.23 -9.20
N THR A 152 3.68 -15.44 -7.91
CA THR A 152 4.36 -14.70 -6.83
C THR A 152 4.52 -15.57 -5.59
N ALA A 153 5.50 -15.23 -4.75
CA ALA A 153 5.69 -15.89 -3.46
C ALA A 153 6.20 -14.91 -2.41
N PHE A 154 5.86 -15.17 -1.16
CA PHE A 154 6.40 -14.45 -0.01
C PHE A 154 6.54 -15.33 1.21
N GLU A 155 7.30 -14.82 2.17
CA GLU A 155 7.59 -15.50 3.43
C GLU A 155 6.91 -14.77 4.57
N THR A 156 6.27 -15.53 5.46
CA THR A 156 5.69 -15.04 6.70
C THR A 156 6.31 -15.80 7.87
N VAL A 157 6.88 -15.02 8.78
CA VAL A 157 7.50 -15.48 10.01
C VAL A 157 6.51 -15.35 11.14
N ASP A 158 6.18 -16.46 11.79
CA ASP A 158 5.28 -16.49 12.93
C ASP A 158 5.83 -17.35 14.08
N ILE A 159 5.07 -17.42 15.17
CA ILE A 159 5.39 -18.23 16.33
C ILE A 159 4.30 -19.30 16.52
N LEU A 160 4.74 -20.55 16.65
CA LEU A 160 3.93 -21.63 17.20
C LEU A 160 4.05 -21.64 18.72
N TRP A 161 2.89 -21.63 19.38
CA TRP A 161 2.78 -21.76 20.82
C TRP A 161 3.13 -23.18 21.28
N SER A 162 3.43 -23.32 22.57
CA SER A 162 3.83 -24.58 23.16
C SER A 162 2.67 -25.58 23.20
N ASP A 163 2.97 -26.83 22.82
CA ASP A 163 2.04 -27.96 22.93
C ASP A 163 2.60 -28.99 23.93
N GLU A 164 1.78 -29.94 24.37
CA GLU A 164 2.20 -31.05 25.26
C GLU A 164 3.41 -31.82 24.72
N LYS A 165 3.52 -31.94 23.39
CA LYS A 165 4.61 -32.63 22.70
C LYS A 165 5.83 -31.72 22.45
N ASN A 166 5.65 -30.41 22.46
CA ASN A 166 6.66 -29.42 22.10
C ASN A 166 6.58 -28.23 23.08
N PRO A 167 7.19 -28.34 24.27
CA PRO A 167 7.22 -27.23 25.21
C PRO A 167 8.08 -26.08 24.66
N GLY A 168 7.60 -24.84 24.80
CA GLY A 168 8.28 -23.61 24.38
C GLY A 168 7.71 -22.95 23.12
N LEU A 169 8.20 -21.74 22.83
CA LEU A 169 7.86 -20.98 21.62
C LEU A 169 8.76 -21.40 20.47
N ARG A 170 8.19 -21.66 19.30
CA ARG A 170 8.94 -22.03 18.10
C ARG A 170 8.66 -21.05 16.98
N LEU A 171 9.70 -20.65 16.27
CA LEU A 171 9.56 -19.82 15.08
C LEU A 171 9.24 -20.69 13.87
N THR A 172 8.29 -20.26 13.06
CA THR A 172 7.98 -20.82 11.75
C THR A 172 8.22 -19.78 10.68
N ASN A 173 8.77 -20.22 9.54
CA ASN A 173 8.81 -19.43 8.33
C ASN A 173 8.02 -20.16 7.25
N THR A 174 6.88 -19.59 6.87
CA THR A 174 5.96 -20.17 5.89
C THR A 174 6.13 -19.45 4.56
N LYS A 175 6.45 -20.20 3.51
CA LYS A 175 6.48 -19.66 2.15
C LYS A 175 5.11 -19.83 1.49
N HIS A 176 4.42 -18.71 1.32
CA HIS A 176 3.16 -18.60 0.60
C HIS A 176 3.44 -18.42 -0.89
N THR A 177 3.02 -19.36 -1.73
CA THR A 177 3.20 -19.34 -3.19
C THR A 177 1.83 -19.27 -3.88
N TYR A 178 1.67 -18.31 -4.76
CA TYR A 178 0.45 -18.08 -5.52
C TYR A 178 0.67 -18.45 -6.98
N TYR A 179 -0.33 -19.09 -7.56
CA TYR A 179 -0.24 -19.65 -8.91
C TYR A 179 -1.18 -18.94 -9.90
N GLU A 180 -0.74 -18.95 -11.15
CA GLU A 180 -1.54 -18.63 -12.34
C GLU A 180 -1.86 -19.94 -13.07
N ILE A 181 -3.10 -20.06 -13.58
CA ILE A 181 -3.57 -21.22 -14.34
C ILE A 181 -4.22 -20.75 -15.63
N THR A 182 -3.84 -21.37 -16.75
CA THR A 182 -4.47 -21.16 -18.06
C THR A 182 -5.70 -22.06 -18.18
N CYS A 183 -6.85 -21.46 -18.45
CA CYS A 183 -8.09 -22.19 -18.71
C CYS A 183 -8.12 -22.79 -20.12
N HIS A 184 -9.02 -23.76 -20.35
CA HIS A 184 -9.29 -24.29 -21.70
C HIS A 184 -9.79 -23.20 -22.67
N CYS A 185 -10.47 -22.16 -22.17
CA CYS A 185 -10.89 -21.02 -23.00
C CYS A 185 -9.74 -20.08 -23.39
N GLY A 186 -8.49 -20.35 -22.98
CA GLY A 186 -7.34 -19.47 -23.23
C GLY A 186 -7.06 -18.45 -22.11
N HIS A 187 -8.06 -18.14 -21.28
CA HIS A 187 -7.94 -17.13 -20.21
C HIS A 187 -6.97 -17.54 -19.10
N LEU A 188 -6.03 -16.65 -18.74
CA LEU A 188 -5.14 -16.80 -17.59
C LEU A 188 -5.79 -16.23 -16.35
N THR A 189 -6.04 -17.10 -15.36
CA THR A 189 -6.57 -16.71 -14.05
C THR A 189 -5.48 -16.75 -13.00
N ILE A 190 -5.37 -15.70 -12.19
CA ILE A 190 -4.36 -15.57 -11.13
C ILE A 190 -5.04 -15.58 -9.77
N LYS A 191 -4.46 -16.33 -8.82
CA LYS A 191 -4.81 -16.14 -7.41
C LYS A 191 -4.01 -14.97 -6.85
N GLU A 192 -4.67 -13.88 -6.50
CA GLU A 192 -4.01 -12.76 -5.84
C GLU A 192 -4.05 -12.88 -4.30
N PRO A 193 -3.01 -12.41 -3.59
CA PRO A 193 -3.05 -12.27 -2.15
C PRO A 193 -4.12 -11.25 -1.76
N HIS A 194 -4.88 -11.56 -0.71
CA HIS A 194 -5.97 -10.69 -0.28
C HIS A 194 -5.45 -9.30 0.12
N ARG A 195 -6.14 -8.27 -0.39
CA ARG A 195 -5.96 -6.86 -0.01
C ARG A 195 -7.33 -6.29 0.27
N SER A 196 -7.59 -5.92 1.52
CA SER A 196 -8.77 -5.14 1.87
C SER A 196 -8.41 -3.68 2.03
N ASN A 197 -9.26 -2.82 1.46
CA ASN A 197 -9.28 -1.43 1.88
C ASN A 197 -9.86 -1.35 3.29
N SER A 198 -9.36 -0.39 4.05
CA SER A 198 -9.72 -0.13 5.44
C SER A 198 -11.21 -0.33 5.74
N ASP A 199 -11.48 -1.10 6.80
CA ASP A 199 -12.78 -1.08 7.47
C ASP A 199 -13.10 0.35 7.92
N GLY A 200 -14.39 0.70 8.06
CA GLY A 200 -14.84 2.09 8.27
C GLY A 200 -14.21 2.82 9.46
N THR A 201 -13.58 2.07 10.37
CA THR A 201 -12.84 2.56 11.55
C THR A 201 -11.40 3.00 11.30
N LEU A 202 -10.75 2.57 10.21
CA LEU A 202 -9.32 2.78 9.95
C LEU A 202 -9.06 3.33 8.55
N GLN A 203 -9.79 4.39 8.17
CA GLN A 203 -9.64 5.07 6.88
C GLN A 203 -8.14 5.27 6.56
N ASP A 204 -7.75 4.90 5.34
CA ASP A 204 -6.37 4.93 4.79
C ASP A 204 -5.43 3.76 5.12
N ILE A 205 -5.85 2.79 5.95
CA ILE A 205 -5.03 1.59 6.20
C ILE A 205 -5.41 0.46 5.26
N THR A 206 -4.50 0.13 4.33
CA THR A 206 -4.64 -1.05 3.47
C THR A 206 -4.18 -2.30 4.22
N CYS A 207 -5.07 -3.27 4.36
CA CYS A 207 -4.80 -4.54 5.02
C CYS A 207 -4.47 -5.60 3.96
N GLY A 208 -3.17 -5.84 3.73
CA GLY A 208 -2.70 -6.90 2.84
C GLY A 208 -2.37 -8.20 3.58
N GLN A 209 -2.50 -9.35 2.93
CA GLN A 209 -1.87 -10.60 3.38
C GLN A 209 -0.34 -10.57 3.26
N TRP A 210 0.20 -9.64 2.47
CA TRP A 210 1.62 -9.52 2.21
C TRP A 210 2.38 -8.93 3.40
N ARG A 211 2.71 -9.77 4.40
CA ARG A 211 3.43 -9.37 5.61
C ARG A 211 4.49 -10.39 5.97
N LEU A 212 5.67 -9.88 6.33
CA LEU A 212 6.75 -10.71 6.85
C LEU A 212 6.43 -11.22 8.26
N VAL A 213 5.69 -10.46 9.06
CA VAL A 213 5.37 -10.81 10.45
C VAL A 213 3.96 -11.36 10.52
N GLY A 214 3.84 -12.59 10.99
CA GLY A 214 2.57 -13.26 11.26
C GLY A 214 1.85 -12.72 12.50
N PRO A 215 0.56 -13.05 12.66
CA PRO A 215 -0.27 -12.53 13.74
C PRO A 215 0.21 -12.92 15.14
N GLY A 216 0.71 -14.14 15.34
CA GLY A 216 1.20 -14.61 16.65
C GLY A 216 2.41 -13.82 17.12
N LEU A 217 3.38 -13.63 16.23
CA LEU A 217 4.57 -12.82 16.47
C LEU A 217 4.21 -11.35 16.70
N ALA A 218 3.31 -10.78 15.90
CA ALA A 218 2.84 -9.42 16.09
C ALA A 218 2.19 -9.23 17.47
N ALA A 219 1.30 -10.16 17.86
CA ALA A 219 0.64 -10.12 19.17
C ALA A 219 1.64 -10.21 20.33
N LEU A 220 2.67 -11.05 20.21
CA LEU A 220 3.73 -11.15 21.22
C LEU A 220 4.51 -9.83 21.34
N ILE A 221 4.92 -9.23 20.22
CA ILE A 221 5.65 -7.94 20.22
C ILE A 221 4.80 -6.86 20.88
N ILE A 222 3.51 -6.78 20.55
CA ILE A 222 2.57 -5.84 21.15
C ILE A 222 2.43 -6.09 22.66
N CYS A 223 2.29 -7.34 23.09
CA CYS A 223 2.22 -7.70 24.50
C CYS A 223 3.47 -7.26 25.27
N LEU A 224 4.66 -7.57 24.75
CA LEU A 224 5.93 -7.18 25.37
C LEU A 224 6.10 -5.66 25.45
N THR A 225 5.69 -4.94 24.39
CA THR A 225 5.89 -3.49 24.30
C THR A 225 4.87 -2.71 25.11
N TYR A 226 3.58 -3.02 24.95
CA TYR A 226 2.49 -2.21 25.52
C TYR A 226 2.02 -2.72 26.88
N ARG A 227 1.89 -4.05 27.04
CA ARG A 227 1.41 -4.63 28.30
C ARG A 227 2.53 -4.76 29.31
N MET A 228 3.70 -5.26 28.89
CA MET A 228 4.85 -5.46 29.77
C MET A 228 5.77 -4.22 29.84
N ARG A 229 5.51 -3.20 29.02
CA ARG A 229 6.28 -1.93 28.98
C ARG A 229 7.78 -2.13 28.83
N LEU A 230 8.19 -3.18 28.12
CA LEU A 230 9.60 -3.43 27.86
C LEU A 230 10.13 -2.40 26.87
N SER A 231 11.37 -1.96 27.09
CA SER A 231 12.06 -1.11 26.13
C SER A 231 12.24 -1.86 24.82
N ARG A 232 12.36 -1.10 23.73
CA ARG A 232 12.62 -1.63 22.39
C ARG A 232 13.84 -2.54 22.37
N GLU A 233 14.89 -2.16 23.11
CA GLU A 233 16.11 -2.95 23.27
C GLU A 233 15.85 -4.28 23.96
N ARG A 234 15.08 -4.30 25.05
CA ARG A 234 14.72 -5.55 25.76
C ARG A 234 13.84 -6.46 24.93
N VAL A 235 12.93 -5.91 24.11
CA VAL A 235 12.12 -6.70 23.18
C VAL A 235 13.02 -7.31 22.10
N GLN A 236 14.01 -6.56 21.60
CA GLN A 236 15.01 -7.09 20.67
C GLN A 236 15.93 -8.12 21.33
N GLU A 237 16.35 -7.92 22.57
CA GLU A 237 17.09 -8.93 23.32
C GLU A 237 16.26 -10.19 23.50
N PHE A 238 15.00 -10.08 23.89
CA PHE A 238 14.12 -11.23 24.04
C PHE A 238 13.93 -11.97 22.71
N CYS A 239 13.55 -11.25 21.65
CA CYS A 239 13.38 -11.84 20.34
C CYS A 239 14.71 -12.41 19.83
N SER A 240 15.85 -11.77 20.07
CA SER A 240 17.14 -12.30 19.64
C SER A 240 17.50 -13.53 20.45
N LEU A 241 17.29 -13.56 21.76
CA LEU A 241 17.56 -14.73 22.60
C LEU A 241 16.65 -15.92 22.23
N VAL A 242 15.36 -15.67 21.96
CA VAL A 242 14.44 -16.69 21.44
C VAL A 242 14.83 -17.13 20.02
N TRP A 243 15.41 -16.23 19.21
CA TRP A 243 15.85 -16.52 17.84
C TRP A 243 17.31 -17.00 17.75
N VAL A 244 18.13 -16.89 18.80
CA VAL A 244 19.56 -17.25 18.88
C VAL A 244 19.74 -18.73 19.22
N ARG A 245 18.98 -19.58 18.52
CA ARG A 245 19.57 -20.75 17.84
C ARG A 245 20.09 -20.42 16.44
N LEU A 246 19.96 -19.17 15.98
CA LEU A 246 20.73 -18.58 14.88
C LEU A 246 21.65 -17.47 15.40
N THR A 247 22.94 -17.64 15.16
CA THR A 247 24.04 -16.89 15.79
C THR A 247 23.95 -15.38 15.61
N ILE A 248 23.95 -14.69 16.76
CA ILE A 248 24.36 -13.32 17.09
C ILE A 248 24.71 -12.38 15.92
N HIS A 249 23.75 -11.54 15.56
CA HIS A 249 23.78 -10.07 15.54
C HIS A 249 22.47 -9.62 14.86
N TYR A 250 22.16 -8.33 14.83
CA TYR A 250 21.15 -7.76 13.91
C TYR A 250 19.68 -7.80 14.37
N MET A 251 19.32 -6.88 15.26
CA MET A 251 17.94 -6.40 15.35
C MET A 251 17.87 -4.87 15.39
N LYS A 252 17.87 -4.25 14.19
CA LYS A 252 17.45 -2.85 14.02
C LYS A 252 16.29 -2.68 13.02
N ALA A 253 15.81 -3.74 12.38
CA ALA A 253 14.95 -3.64 11.20
C ALA A 253 13.47 -4.04 11.38
N ALA A 254 13.06 -4.59 12.54
CA ALA A 254 11.68 -5.04 12.76
C ALA A 254 10.71 -3.92 13.18
N GLN A 255 11.19 -2.68 13.34
CA GLN A 255 10.43 -1.61 14.00
C GLN A 255 9.80 -0.58 13.07
N GLN A 256 9.99 -0.72 11.75
CA GLN A 256 9.55 0.26 10.75
C GLN A 256 8.35 -0.21 9.92
N GLN A 257 7.76 -1.37 10.25
CA GLN A 257 6.57 -1.92 9.56
C GLN A 257 5.35 -2.06 10.48
N CYS A 258 5.46 -1.65 11.75
CA CYS A 258 4.34 -1.66 12.72
C CYS A 258 4.09 -0.29 13.36
N LEU A 259 4.61 0.77 12.76
CA LEU A 259 4.28 2.17 13.04
C LEU A 259 4.06 2.90 11.73
#